data_AF-A0A1S2GZU2-F1
#
_entry.id   AF-A0A1S2GZU2-F1
#
_cell.length_a   1.000
_cell.length_b   1.000
_cell.length_c   1.000
_cell.angle_alpha   90.00
_cell.angle_beta   90.00
_cell.angle_gamma   90.00
#
_symmetry.space_group_name_H-M   'P 1'
#
loop_
_entity.id
_entity.type
_entity.pdbx_description
1 polymer ?
#
loop_
_entity_poly.entity_id
_entity_poly.type
_entity_poly.pdbx_seq_one_letter_code
_entity_poly.pdbx_strand_id
1 'polypeptide(L)'
;MADGLDLRAGDLERGLALIDEIPEAVLLAGDLALRDWVTSTHPELVTTSRADIVGCAGAIAWLIASTAIPAAKILKIKRLIEGLGGVAKAVQLFWGASFKWEKIQALGGAAAALGAELLGIAAVQQKCFS
;
A
#
# COMPACT_ATOMS: atom_id res chain seq x y z
N MET A 1 -0.01 14.95 -21.99
CA MET A 1 0.96 14.50 -20.97
C MET A 1 0.20 13.90 -19.79
N ALA A 2 -0.27 12.67 -19.92
CA ALA A 2 -1.00 11.92 -18.87
C ALA A 2 -0.23 10.67 -18.41
N ASP A 3 0.86 10.34 -19.09
CA ASP A 3 1.58 9.05 -18.99
C ASP A 3 2.11 8.76 -17.57
N GLY A 4 2.78 9.72 -16.93
CA GLY A 4 3.41 9.49 -15.62
C GLY A 4 2.44 9.37 -14.45
N LEU A 5 1.27 10.03 -14.48
CA LEU A 5 0.27 9.92 -13.40
C LEU A 5 -0.53 8.63 -13.50
N ASP A 6 -0.83 8.19 -14.72
CA ASP A 6 -1.55 6.94 -14.98
C ASP A 6 -0.68 5.73 -14.59
N LEU A 7 0.61 5.75 -14.95
CA LEU A 7 1.57 4.73 -14.51
C LEU A 7 1.66 4.67 -12.97
N ARG A 8 1.68 5.81 -12.28
CA ARG A 8 1.68 5.85 -10.81
C ARG A 8 0.39 5.32 -10.20
N ALA A 9 -0.76 5.65 -10.80
CA ALA A 9 -2.04 5.11 -10.36
C ALA A 9 -2.10 3.60 -10.51
N GLY A 10 -1.74 3.05 -11.68
CA GLY A 10 -1.70 1.61 -11.89
C GLY A 10 -0.68 0.89 -11.00
N ASP A 11 0.42 1.55 -10.64
CA ASP A 11 1.41 0.98 -9.73
C ASP A 11 0.95 1.02 -8.26
N LEU A 12 0.36 2.13 -7.79
CA LEU A 12 -0.25 2.18 -6.46
C LEU A 12 -1.43 1.22 -6.34
N GLU A 13 -2.27 1.11 -7.36
CA GLU A 13 -3.42 0.20 -7.41
C GLU A 13 -2.98 -1.24 -7.15
N ARG A 14 -1.95 -1.72 -7.86
CA ARG A 14 -1.39 -3.06 -7.64
C ARG A 14 -0.89 -3.25 -6.21
N GLY A 15 -0.21 -2.26 -5.64
CA GLY A 15 0.28 -2.34 -4.26
C GLY A 15 -0.85 -2.37 -3.23
N LEU A 16 -1.86 -1.52 -3.38
CA LEU A 16 -3.01 -1.51 -2.47
C LEU A 16 -3.89 -2.75 -2.64
N ALA A 17 -3.99 -3.30 -3.84
CA ALA A 17 -4.67 -4.58 -4.10
C ALA A 17 -4.01 -5.73 -3.34
N LEU A 18 -2.67 -5.77 -3.26
CA LEU A 18 -1.97 -6.76 -2.42
C LEU A 18 -2.35 -6.64 -0.94
N ILE A 19 -2.52 -5.42 -0.42
CA ILE A 19 -2.98 -5.20 0.96
C ILE A 19 -4.44 -5.67 1.12
N ASP A 20 -5.28 -5.37 0.14
CA ASP A 20 -6.70 -5.69 0.18
C ASP A 20 -6.97 -7.19 0.00
N GLU A 21 -6.09 -7.94 -0.66
CA GLU A 21 -6.21 -9.40 -0.77
C GLU A 21 -5.98 -10.11 0.57
N ILE A 22 -5.19 -9.52 1.47
CA ILE A 22 -4.84 -10.17 2.75
C ILE A 22 -6.12 -10.37 3.58
N PRO A 23 -6.45 -11.62 3.96
CA PRO A 23 -7.61 -11.89 4.80
C PRO A 23 -7.49 -11.16 6.14
N GLU A 24 -8.56 -10.51 6.58
CA GLU A 24 -8.55 -9.82 7.87
C GLU A 24 -8.20 -10.73 9.05
N ALA A 25 -8.65 -11.98 9.01
CA ALA A 25 -8.33 -12.98 10.03
C ALA A 25 -6.82 -13.22 10.16
N VAL A 26 -6.09 -13.16 9.05
CA VAL A 26 -4.61 -13.28 9.02
C VAL A 26 -3.99 -12.07 9.72
N LEU A 27 -4.46 -10.86 9.42
CA LEU A 27 -3.95 -9.63 10.02
C LEU A 27 -4.26 -9.52 11.51
N LEU A 28 -5.43 -10.00 11.95
CA LEU A 28 -5.83 -10.07 13.36
C LEU A 28 -5.04 -11.14 14.14
N ALA A 29 -4.66 -12.25 13.48
CA ALA A 29 -3.82 -13.28 14.07
C ALA A 29 -2.36 -12.84 14.27
N GLY A 30 -1.95 -11.73 13.63
CA GLY A 30 -0.67 -11.06 13.87
C GLY A 30 0.42 -11.42 12.85
N ASP A 31 1.65 -10.99 13.16
CA ASP A 31 2.75 -10.96 12.20
C ASP A 31 3.18 -12.35 11.70
N LEU A 32 3.12 -13.37 12.56
CA LEU A 32 3.45 -14.74 12.18
C LEU A 32 2.46 -15.29 11.15
N ALA A 33 1.16 -15.12 11.40
CA ALA A 33 0.12 -15.56 10.47
C ALA A 33 0.23 -14.81 9.14
N LEU A 34 0.50 -13.51 9.17
CA LEU A 34 0.76 -12.74 7.96
C LEU A 34 1.95 -13.30 7.19
N ARG A 35 3.08 -13.55 7.85
CA ARG A 35 4.27 -14.10 7.19
C ARG A 35 4.00 -15.47 6.57
N ASP A 36 3.32 -16.37 7.27
CA ASP A 36 2.99 -17.70 6.77
C ASP A 36 2.02 -17.62 5.57
N TRP A 37 1.04 -16.72 5.64
CA TRP A 37 0.12 -16.45 4.53
C TRP A 37 0.85 -15.92 3.30
N VAL A 38 1.73 -14.93 3.46
CA VAL A 38 2.51 -14.35 2.34
C VAL A 38 3.43 -15.41 1.74
N THR A 39 4.10 -16.21 2.55
CA THR A 39 5.01 -17.27 2.08
C THR A 39 4.28 -18.35 1.27
N SER A 40 3.03 -18.63 1.63
CA SER A 40 2.23 -19.67 0.96
C SER A 40 1.49 -19.16 -0.27
N THR A 41 1.01 -17.90 -0.23
CA THR A 41 0.16 -17.31 -1.29
C THR A 41 0.99 -16.59 -2.34
N HIS A 42 2.06 -15.91 -1.91
CA HIS A 42 2.95 -15.10 -2.73
C HIS A 42 4.43 -15.41 -2.45
N PRO A 43 4.89 -16.64 -2.71
CA PRO A 43 6.29 -17.02 -2.47
C PRO A 43 7.29 -16.10 -3.19
N GLU A 44 6.92 -15.53 -4.34
CA GLU A 44 7.71 -14.57 -5.09
C GLU A 44 8.02 -13.28 -4.33
N LEU A 45 7.08 -12.81 -3.48
CA LEU A 45 7.27 -11.61 -2.68
C LEU A 45 8.25 -11.82 -1.54
N VAL A 46 8.32 -13.04 -0.99
CA VAL A 46 9.27 -13.40 0.07
C VAL A 46 10.70 -13.50 -0.46
N THR A 47 10.86 -13.88 -1.73
CA THR A 47 12.17 -13.93 -2.40
C THR A 47 12.65 -12.59 -2.94
N THR A 48 11.79 -11.57 -2.95
CA THR A 48 12.09 -10.22 -3.46
C THR A 48 13.07 -9.51 -2.52
N SER A 49 14.22 -9.08 -3.05
CA SER A 49 15.20 -8.30 -2.29
C SER A 49 14.91 -6.79 -2.39
N ARG A 50 15.58 -5.99 -1.56
CA ARG A 50 15.45 -4.53 -1.60
C ARG A 50 15.92 -3.92 -2.94
N ALA A 51 16.79 -4.63 -3.67
CA ALA A 51 17.27 -4.23 -4.99
C ALA A 51 16.21 -4.43 -6.09
N ASP A 52 15.23 -5.31 -5.85
CA ASP A 52 14.15 -5.64 -6.77
C ASP A 52 12.94 -4.69 -6.62
N ILE A 53 13.02 -3.71 -5.72
CA ILE A 53 11.96 -2.72 -5.49
C ILE A 53 11.90 -1.73 -6.66
N VAL A 54 11.12 -2.09 -7.67
CA VAL A 54 10.72 -1.21 -8.77
C VAL A 54 9.33 -0.66 -8.47
N GLY A 55 9.24 0.67 -8.33
CA GLY A 55 7.95 1.34 -8.11
C GLY A 55 7.36 1.21 -6.69
N CYS A 56 6.16 1.77 -6.57
CA CYS A 56 5.28 1.78 -5.41
C CYS A 56 4.76 0.39 -5.04
N ALA A 57 4.28 -0.39 -6.03
CA ALA A 57 3.79 -1.74 -5.83
C ALA A 57 4.86 -2.62 -5.17
N GLY A 58 6.08 -2.61 -5.72
CA GLY A 58 7.21 -3.36 -5.16
C GLY A 58 7.58 -2.91 -3.75
N ALA A 59 7.44 -1.63 -3.42
CA ALA A 59 7.69 -1.13 -2.07
C ALA A 59 6.66 -1.64 -1.06
N ILE A 60 5.38 -1.70 -1.46
CA ILE A 60 4.29 -2.27 -0.65
C ILE A 60 4.45 -3.79 -0.52
N ALA A 61 4.82 -4.48 -1.59
CA ALA A 61 5.03 -5.92 -1.58
C ALA A 61 6.21 -6.31 -0.66
N TRP A 62 7.34 -5.59 -0.77
CA TRP A 62 8.49 -5.78 0.11
C TRP A 62 8.15 -5.51 1.58
N LEU A 63 7.28 -4.54 1.86
CA LEU A 63 6.79 -4.27 3.20
C LEU A 63 6.04 -5.43 3.83
N ILE A 64 5.11 -5.98 3.06
CA ILE A 64 4.28 -7.12 3.47
C ILE A 64 5.20 -8.34 3.71
N ALA A 65 6.16 -8.58 2.80
CA ALA A 65 7.08 -9.72 2.89
C ALA A 65 8.14 -9.59 3.99
N SER A 66 8.68 -8.39 4.21
CA SER A 66 9.82 -8.18 5.13
C SER A 66 9.43 -8.16 6.61
N THR A 67 8.15 -8.24 6.96
CA THR A 67 7.62 -8.02 8.32
C THR A 67 8.09 -6.70 8.96
N ALA A 68 8.62 -5.78 8.15
CA ALA A 68 9.16 -4.51 8.62
C ALA A 68 8.07 -3.59 9.20
N ILE A 69 6.80 -3.94 8.97
CA ILE A 69 5.64 -3.27 9.52
C ILE A 69 4.69 -4.30 10.13
N PRO A 70 4.15 -4.03 11.33
CA PRO A 70 3.23 -4.94 12.00
C PRO A 70 1.92 -5.11 11.21
N ALA A 71 1.36 -6.31 11.27
CA ALA A 71 0.08 -6.71 10.68
C ALA A 71 -1.05 -5.76 11.09
N ALA A 72 -1.03 -5.24 12.32
CA ALA A 72 -2.00 -4.25 12.79
C ALA A 72 -2.00 -2.94 11.97
N LYS A 73 -0.83 -2.52 11.46
CA LYS A 73 -0.73 -1.32 10.61
C LYS A 73 -1.23 -1.60 9.20
N ILE A 74 -0.96 -2.80 8.68
CA ILE A 74 -1.51 -3.26 7.39
C ILE A 74 -3.03 -3.37 7.48
N LEU A 75 -3.56 -3.88 8.60
CA LEU A 75 -5.00 -3.90 8.88
C LEU A 75 -5.59 -2.49 8.88
N LYS A 76 -4.92 -1.53 9.51
CA LYS A 76 -5.35 -0.13 9.48
C LYS A 76 -5.40 0.42 8.06
N ILE A 77 -4.38 0.15 7.25
CA ILE A 77 -4.35 0.56 5.83
C ILE A 77 -5.51 -0.09 5.07
N LYS A 78 -5.73 -1.41 5.23
CA LYS A 78 -6.85 -2.13 4.62
C LYS A 78 -8.20 -1.51 5.00
N ARG A 79 -8.44 -1.24 6.28
CA ARG A 79 -9.68 -0.59 6.74
C ARG A 79 -9.87 0.81 6.18
N LEU A 80 -8.79 1.58 5.99
CA LEU A 80 -8.85 2.90 5.36
C LEU A 80 -9.19 2.79 3.87
N ILE A 81 -8.65 1.80 3.16
CA ILE A 81 -9.01 1.50 1.77
C ILE A 81 -10.50 1.15 1.67
N GLU A 82 -10.98 0.24 2.52
CA GLU A 82 -12.40 -0.15 2.57
C GLU A 82 -13.30 1.05 2.90
N GLY A 83 -12.93 1.85 3.89
CA GLY A 83 -13.66 3.07 4.28
C GLY A 83 -13.70 4.15 3.20
N LEU A 84 -12.78 4.12 2.24
CA LEU A 84 -12.79 4.99 1.05
C LEU A 84 -13.65 4.44 -0.09
N GLY A 85 -14.17 3.22 0.01
CA GLY A 85 -14.90 2.53 -1.05
C GLY A 85 -14.04 1.59 -1.90
N GLY A 86 -12.91 1.13 -1.37
CA GLY A 86 -12.02 0.16 -2.01
C GLY A 86 -10.81 0.77 -2.72
N VAL A 87 -9.97 -0.11 -3.27
CA VAL A 87 -8.67 0.24 -3.88
C VAL A 87 -8.82 1.29 -4.98
N ALA A 88 -9.71 1.05 -5.95
CA ALA A 88 -9.90 1.94 -7.09
C ALA A 88 -10.29 3.37 -6.64
N LYS A 89 -11.12 3.49 -5.60
CA LYS A 89 -11.54 4.80 -5.09
C LYS A 89 -10.42 5.51 -4.35
N ALA A 90 -9.63 4.78 -3.56
CA ALA A 90 -8.43 5.31 -2.91
C ALA A 90 -7.42 5.84 -3.94
N VAL A 91 -7.13 5.06 -4.98
CA VAL A 91 -6.21 5.45 -6.07
C VAL A 91 -6.74 6.66 -6.84
N GLN A 92 -8.03 6.68 -7.17
CA GLN A 92 -8.66 7.81 -7.87
C GLN A 92 -8.51 9.12 -7.07
N LEU A 93 -8.69 9.07 -5.74
CA LEU A 93 -8.50 10.24 -4.88
C LEU A 93 -7.06 10.73 -4.89
N PHE A 94 -6.09 9.81 -4.84
CA PHE A 94 -4.66 10.17 -4.85
C PHE A 94 -4.22 10.69 -6.22
N TRP A 95 -4.75 10.10 -7.30
CA TRP A 95 -4.55 10.58 -8.66
C TRP A 95 -5.14 11.98 -8.86
N GLY A 96 -6.35 12.25 -8.35
CA GLY A 96 -6.96 13.58 -8.35
C GLY A 96 -6.14 14.61 -7.56
N ALA A 97 -5.46 14.15 -6.50
CA ALA A 97 -4.48 14.93 -5.75
C ALA A 97 -3.08 14.97 -6.41
N SER A 98 -2.92 14.41 -7.61
CA SER A 98 -1.65 14.31 -8.34
C SER A 98 -0.53 13.62 -7.55
N PHE A 99 -0.87 12.75 -6.59
CA PHE A 99 0.03 12.13 -5.63
C PHE A 99 0.84 13.13 -4.78
N LYS A 100 0.37 14.38 -4.68
CA LYS A 100 1.02 15.40 -3.84
C LYS A 100 0.48 15.33 -2.43
N TRP A 101 1.37 15.18 -1.46
CA TRP A 101 0.98 15.06 -0.05
C TRP A 101 0.12 16.23 0.43
N GLU A 102 0.50 17.47 0.13
CA GLU A 102 -0.26 18.67 0.52
C GLU A 102 -1.72 18.61 0.04
N LYS A 103 -1.94 18.08 -1.16
CA LYS A 103 -3.28 17.90 -1.73
C LYS A 103 -4.02 16.73 -1.11
N ILE A 104 -3.34 15.61 -0.85
CA ILE A 104 -3.94 14.43 -0.17
C ILE A 104 -4.34 14.80 1.25
N GLN A 105 -3.49 15.55 1.96
CA GLN A 105 -3.79 16.06 3.30
C GLN A 105 -5.00 16.99 3.28
N ALA A 106 -5.12 17.85 2.27
CA ALA A 106 -6.27 18.73 2.09
C ALA A 106 -7.59 18.00 1.81
N LEU A 107 -7.57 16.76 1.30
CA LEU A 107 -8.78 15.93 1.17
C LEU A 107 -9.38 15.58 2.54
N GLY A 108 -8.56 15.54 3.60
CA GLY A 108 -8.99 15.17 4.94
C GLY A 108 -9.48 13.72 5.06
N GLY A 109 -10.09 13.42 6.21
CA GLY A 109 -10.76 12.14 6.47
C GLY A 109 -9.89 10.90 6.22
N ALA A 110 -10.51 9.85 5.68
CA ALA A 110 -9.84 8.58 5.43
C ALA A 110 -8.74 8.67 4.34
N ALA A 111 -8.84 9.64 3.41
CA ALA A 111 -7.83 9.81 2.36
C ALA A 111 -6.53 10.38 2.92
N ALA A 112 -6.63 11.41 3.76
CA ALA A 112 -5.48 11.96 4.49
C ALA A 112 -4.88 10.93 5.45
N ALA A 113 -5.71 10.15 6.15
CA ALA A 113 -5.25 9.09 7.03
C ALA A 113 -4.52 7.96 6.27
N LEU A 114 -5.06 7.51 5.13
CA LEU A 114 -4.40 6.52 4.28
C LEU A 114 -3.07 7.04 3.75
N GLY A 115 -3.05 8.29 3.27
CA GLY A 115 -1.82 8.93 2.82
C GLY A 115 -0.78 9.03 3.94
N ALA A 116 -1.19 9.38 5.17
CA ALA A 116 -0.29 9.44 6.32
C ALA A 116 0.28 8.06 6.70
N GLU A 117 -0.55 7.01 6.67
CA GLU A 117 -0.07 5.64 6.93
C GLU A 117 0.98 5.21 5.90
N LEU A 118 0.77 5.51 4.62
CA LEU A 118 1.69 5.17 3.53
C LEU A 118 2.97 6.03 3.55
N LEU A 119 2.85 7.33 3.83
CA LEU A 119 4.00 8.24 3.96
C LEU A 119 4.85 7.96 5.17
N GLY A 120 4.26 7.44 6.25
CA GLY A 120 4.98 6.96 7.43
C GLY A 120 5.87 5.75 7.14
N ILE A 121 5.94 5.30 5.88
CA ILE A 121 6.74 4.18 5.44
C ILE A 121 7.70 4.65 4.35
N ALA A 122 8.96 4.84 4.71
CA ALA A 122 9.94 5.52 3.87
C ALA A 122 10.04 4.95 2.43
N ALA A 123 10.00 3.62 2.27
CA ALA A 123 10.08 2.99 0.95
C ALA A 123 8.84 3.32 0.08
N VAL A 124 7.65 3.34 0.68
CA VAL A 124 6.39 3.67 -0.01
C VAL A 124 6.33 5.16 -0.30
N GLN A 125 6.71 6.00 0.66
CA GLN A 125 6.82 7.45 0.43
C GLN A 125 7.65 7.77 -0.80
N GLN A 126 8.87 7.23 -0.86
CA GLN A 126 9.81 7.51 -1.95
C GLN A 126 9.37 6.96 -3.30
N LYS A 127 8.57 5.90 -3.33
CA LYS A 127 8.19 5.24 -4.58
C LYS A 127 6.79 5.60 -5.07
N CYS A 128 5.88 5.97 -4.18
CA CYS A 128 4.49 6.27 -4.49
C CYS A 128 4.20 7.77 -4.59
N PHE A 129 4.98 8.62 -3.92
CA PHE A 129 4.71 10.06 -3.79
C PHE A 129 5.90 10.96 -4.12
N SER A 130 6.94 10.42 -4.78
CA SER A 130 8.09 11.20 -5.26
C SER A 130 7.78 12.00 -6.52
#